data_AF-A0A9P6KXL1-F1
#
_entry.id   AF-A0A9P6KXL1-F1
#
_cell.length_a   1.000
_cell.length_b   1.000
_cell.length_c   1.000
_cell.angle_alpha   90.00
_cell.angle_beta   90.00
_cell.angle_gamma   90.00
#
_symmetry.space_group_name_H-M   'P 1'
#
loop_
_entity.id
_entity.type
_entity.pdbx_description
1 polymer ?
#
loop_
_entity_poly.entity_id
_entity_poly.type
_entity_poly.pdbx_seq_one_letter_code
_entity_poly.pdbx_strand_id
1 'polypeptide(L)'
;MVCIISNESEYENIVLILKGNGDRVSLSKDAKYRLKKKSKNFLLVDNILYLRDGEGLHKRVFHAEQKDIMMVEAKKLHKSNHYGINKFEEACNQMFLKYIEKLLGRL
;
A
#
# COMPACT_ATOMS: atom_id res chain seq x y z
N MET A 1 1.34 5.91 -10.78
CA MET A 1 1.69 6.72 -9.59
C MET A 1 1.49 5.87 -8.34
N VAL A 2 2.54 5.68 -7.54
CA VAL A 2 2.51 4.87 -6.31
C VAL A 2 2.17 5.77 -5.12
N CYS A 3 1.28 5.34 -4.22
CA CYS A 3 0.98 6.09 -3.00
C CYS A 3 1.96 5.66 -1.89
N ILE A 4 2.73 6.62 -1.37
CA ILE A 4 3.73 6.36 -0.34
C ILE A 4 3.38 7.15 0.91
N ILE A 5 3.32 6.48 2.06
CA ILE A 5 3.25 7.10 3.38
C ILE A 5 4.67 7.15 3.94
N SER A 6 5.19 8.36 4.16
CA SER A 6 6.59 8.53 4.57
C SER A 6 6.90 7.98 5.96
N ASN A 7 5.90 7.91 6.85
CA ASN A 7 6.06 7.48 8.23
C ASN A 7 5.45 6.08 8.44
N GLU A 8 6.29 5.11 8.80
CA GLU A 8 5.85 3.75 9.11
C GLU A 8 4.80 3.72 10.23
N SER A 9 5.01 4.47 11.31
CA SER A 9 4.04 4.56 12.40
C SER A 9 2.68 5.10 11.92
N GLU A 10 2.67 6.05 10.97
CA GLU A 10 1.40 6.50 10.38
C GLU A 10 0.71 5.37 9.60
N TYR A 11 1.47 4.62 8.79
CA TYR A 11 0.96 3.46 8.06
C TYR A 11 0.37 2.41 9.01
N GLU A 12 1.11 2.01 10.04
CA GLU A 12 0.68 1.03 11.04
C GLU A 12 -0.56 1.49 11.79
N ASN A 13 -0.61 2.76 12.20
CA ASN A 13 -1.77 3.30 12.91
C ASN A 13 -3.02 3.34 12.02
N ILE A 14 -2.89 3.61 10.71
CA ILE A 14 -4.00 3.48 9.76
C ILE A 14 -4.47 2.03 9.67
N VAL A 15 -3.54 1.07 9.56
CA VAL A 15 -3.86 -0.37 9.54
C VAL A 15 -4.60 -0.78 10.83
N LEU A 16 -4.14 -0.34 12.00
CA LEU A 16 -4.79 -0.59 13.28
C LEU A 16 -6.22 -0.05 13.32
N ILE A 17 -6.43 1.18 12.83
CA ILE A 17 -7.76 1.78 12.74
C ILE A 17 -8.67 0.96 11.83
N LEU A 18 -8.19 0.56 10.64
CA LEU A 18 -8.97 -0.23 9.68
C LEU A 18 -9.28 -1.65 10.18
N LYS A 19 -8.45 -2.21 11.06
CA LYS A 19 -8.72 -3.50 11.75
C LYS A 19 -9.67 -3.38 12.94
N GLY A 20 -10.20 -2.18 13.23
CA GLY A 20 -11.05 -1.93 14.40
C GLY A 20 -10.28 -1.78 15.72
N ASN A 21 -8.95 -1.79 15.69
CA ASN A 21 -8.07 -1.69 16.86
C ASN A 21 -7.57 -0.25 17.11
N GLY A 22 -8.33 0.76 16.68
CA GLY A 22 -7.91 2.17 16.72
C GLY A 22 -7.65 2.73 18.12
N ASP A 23 -8.15 2.08 19.17
CA ASP A 23 -7.89 2.50 20.56
C ASP A 23 -6.45 2.22 21.00
N ARG A 24 -5.79 1.22 20.38
CA ARG A 24 -4.39 0.86 20.62
C ARG A 24 -3.39 1.86 20.04
N VAL A 25 -3.84 2.75 19.16
CA VAL A 25 -3.00 3.82 18.60
C VAL A 25 -2.58 4.77 19.71
N SER A 26 -1.29 4.91 19.99
CA SER A 26 -0.79 5.81 21.04
C SER A 26 -0.63 7.23 20.52
N LEU A 27 -1.75 7.96 20.43
CA LEU A 27 -1.80 9.36 19.98
C LEU A 27 -2.76 10.17 20.87
N SER A 28 -2.62 11.50 20.87
CA SER A 28 -3.59 12.41 21.51
C SER A 28 -4.98 12.26 20.88
N LYS A 29 -6.04 12.62 21.61
CA LYS A 29 -7.43 12.52 21.13
C LYS A 29 -7.63 13.20 19.77
N ASP A 30 -7.10 14.42 19.60
CA ASP A 30 -7.22 15.17 18.36
C ASP A 30 -6.45 14.52 17.21
N ALA A 31 -5.25 14.00 17.48
CA ALA A 31 -4.47 13.28 16.49
C ALA A 31 -5.15 11.98 16.06
N LYS A 32 -5.72 11.21 17.00
CA LYS A 32 -6.54 10.03 16.68
C LYS A 32 -7.75 10.40 15.83
N TYR A 33 -8.44 11.50 16.13
CA TYR A 33 -9.59 11.95 15.35
C TYR A 33 -9.21 12.29 13.90
N ARG A 34 -8.13 13.07 13.71
CA ARG A 34 -7.59 13.38 12.38
C ARG A 34 -7.18 12.11 11.63
N LEU A 35 -6.51 11.18 12.30
CA LEU A 35 -6.08 9.93 11.69
C LEU A 35 -7.27 9.03 11.30
N LYS A 36 -8.30 8.93 12.14
CA LYS A 36 -9.56 8.23 11.81
C LYS A 36 -10.21 8.84 10.57
N LYS A 37 -10.26 10.18 10.46
CA LYS A 37 -10.78 10.86 9.27
C LYS A 37 -9.96 10.54 8.02
N LYS A 38 -8.63 10.58 8.12
CA LYS A 38 -7.70 10.23 7.02
C LYS A 38 -7.83 8.77 6.59
N SER A 39 -7.99 7.84 7.55
CA SER A 39 -8.11 6.40 7.32
C SER A 39 -9.30 6.02 6.42
N LYS A 40 -10.34 6.86 6.34
CA LYS A 40 -11.50 6.66 5.45
C LYS A 40 -11.14 6.62 3.96
N ASN A 41 -10.03 7.24 3.57
CA ASN A 41 -9.54 7.22 2.20
C ASN A 41 -8.84 5.91 1.84
N PHE A 42 -8.71 4.99 2.79
CA PHE A 42 -7.98 3.75 2.62
C PHE A 42 -8.89 2.52 2.71
N LEU A 43 -8.39 1.42 2.18
CA LEU A 43 -8.99 0.10 2.26
C LEU A 43 -7.90 -0.89 2.68
N LEU A 44 -8.27 -1.83 3.53
CA LEU A 44 -7.39 -2.94 3.90
C LEU A 44 -7.96 -4.23 3.29
N VAL A 45 -7.19 -4.89 2.43
CA VAL A 45 -7.56 -6.17 1.81
C VAL A 45 -6.41 -7.14 2.02
N ASP A 46 -6.66 -8.31 2.59
CA ASP A 46 -5.63 -9.33 2.89
C ASP A 46 -4.40 -8.76 3.62
N ASN A 47 -4.63 -7.87 4.60
CA ASN A 47 -3.59 -7.13 5.33
C ASN A 47 -2.73 -6.16 4.49
N ILE A 48 -3.09 -5.90 3.24
CA ILE A 48 -2.43 -4.93 2.37
C ILE A 48 -3.25 -3.65 2.35
N LEU A 49 -2.59 -2.50 2.53
CA LEU A 49 -3.22 -1.19 2.52
C LEU A 49 -3.32 -0.66 1.08
N TYR A 50 -4.48 -0.13 0.74
CA TYR A 50 -4.77 0.49 -0.54
C TYR A 50 -5.40 1.87 -0.34
N LEU A 51 -5.08 2.80 -1.24
CA LEU A 51 -5.76 4.07 -1.37
C LEU A 51 -7.01 3.83 -2.21
N ARG A 52 -8.17 4.21 -1.67
CA ARG A 52 -9.44 4.15 -2.39
C ARG A 52 -9.38 5.07 -3.59
N ASP A 53 -9.85 4.54 -4.71
CA ASP A 53 -10.08 5.28 -5.94
C ASP A 53 -11.55 5.12 -6.28
N GLY A 54 -12.20 6.20 -6.74
CA GLY A 54 -13.64 6.24 -6.98
C GLY A 54 -14.10 5.28 -8.08
N GLU A 55 -13.17 4.88 -8.94
CA GLU A 55 -13.39 4.01 -10.10
C GLU A 55 -13.07 2.53 -9.81
N GLY A 56 -12.84 2.15 -8.55
CA GLY A 56 -12.50 0.77 -8.16
C GLY A 56 -11.04 0.37 -8.41
N LEU A 57 -10.26 1.23 -9.09
CA LEU A 57 -8.83 1.06 -9.33
C LEU A 57 -7.98 1.46 -8.13
N HIS A 58 -8.13 0.72 -7.02
CA HIS A 58 -7.42 1.02 -5.78
C HIS A 58 -5.89 0.86 -5.92
N LYS A 59 -5.16 1.87 -5.46
CA LYS A 59 -3.69 1.91 -5.58
C LYS A 59 -3.07 1.39 -4.30
N ARG A 60 -2.19 0.39 -4.40
CA ARG A 60 -1.47 -0.12 -3.23
C ARG A 60 -0.65 1.00 -2.58
N VAL A 61 -0.68 1.04 -1.26
CA VAL A 61 0.06 1.98 -0.44
C VAL A 61 1.28 1.28 0.13
N PHE A 62 2.41 1.96 0.07
CA PHE A 62 3.66 1.50 0.68
C PHE A 62 4.12 2.52 1.71
N HIS A 63 4.89 2.09 2.71
CA HIS A 63 5.67 3.03 3.50
C HIS A 63 7.08 3.24 2.91
N ALA A 64 7.80 4.25 3.38
CA ALA A 64 9.08 4.66 2.81
C ALA A 64 10.11 3.51 2.73
N GLU A 65 10.26 2.71 3.78
CA GLU A 65 11.23 1.59 3.78
C GLU A 65 10.86 0.49 2.78
N GLN A 66 9.57 0.21 2.59
CA GLN A 66 9.10 -0.72 1.56
C GLN A 66 9.50 -0.26 0.16
N LYS A 67 9.50 1.05 -0.12
CA LYS A 67 9.94 1.59 -1.41
C LYS A 67 11.40 1.24 -1.69
N ASP A 68 12.26 1.34 -0.68
CA ASP A 68 13.69 1.06 -0.83
C ASP A 68 13.93 -0.43 -1.07
N ILE A 69 13.22 -1.29 -0.34
CA ILE A 69 13.24 -2.75 -0.56
C ILE A 69 12.75 -3.10 -1.97
N MET A 70 11.63 -2.50 -2.41
CA MET A 70 11.11 -2.69 -3.77
C MET A 70 12.12 -2.28 -4.83
N MET A 71 12.84 -1.17 -4.62
CA MET A 71 13.86 -0.72 -5.56
C MET A 71 15.04 -1.70 -5.64
N VAL A 72 15.46 -2.27 -4.51
CA VAL A 72 16.52 -3.30 -4.48
C VAL A 72 16.08 -4.57 -5.21
N GLU A 73 14.87 -5.06 -4.93
CA GLU A 73 14.30 -6.24 -5.58
C GLU A 73 14.09 -6.04 -7.09
N ALA A 74 13.60 -4.86 -7.50
CA ALA A 74 13.46 -4.51 -8.90
C ALA A 74 14.82 -4.50 -9.62
N LYS A 75 15.86 -3.93 -9.01
CA LYS A 75 17.23 -3.96 -9.56
C LYS A 75 17.76 -5.39 -9.70
N LYS A 76 17.51 -6.24 -8.70
CA LYS A 76 17.91 -7.67 -8.74
C LYS A 76 17.18 -8.40 -9.87
N LEU A 77 15.88 -8.21 -9.99
CA LEU A 77 15.06 -8.80 -11.04
C LEU A 77 15.54 -8.42 -12.44
N HIS A 78 15.86 -7.14 -12.65
CA HIS A 78 16.43 -6.67 -13.92
C HIS A 78 17.77 -7.34 -14.21
N LYS A 79 18.69 -7.36 -13.23
CA LYS A 79 20.02 -7.95 -13.40
C LYS A 79 19.96 -9.44 -13.70
N SER A 80 19.04 -10.18 -13.09
CA SER A 80 18.95 -11.63 -13.26
C SER A 80 18.30 -12.04 -14.58
N ASN A 81 17.37 -11.25 -15.12
CA ASN A 81 16.54 -11.67 -16.26
C ASN A 81 16.77 -10.86 -17.54
N HIS A 82 17.50 -9.75 -17.47
CA HIS A 82 17.78 -8.86 -18.61
C HIS A 82 16.52 -8.47 -19.41
N TYR A 83 15.40 -8.28 -18.71
CA TYR A 83 14.14 -7.91 -19.35
C TYR A 83 14.24 -6.58 -20.08
N GLY A 84 13.68 -6.52 -21.30
CA GLY A 84 13.35 -5.26 -21.94
C GLY A 84 12.32 -4.48 -21.11
N ILE A 85 12.29 -3.16 -21.29
CA ILE A 85 11.55 -2.21 -20.44
C ILE A 85 10.09 -2.64 -20.18
N ASN A 86 9.35 -3.03 -21.21
CA ASN A 86 7.94 -3.42 -21.07
C ASN A 86 7.74 -4.68 -20.19
N LYS A 87 8.60 -5.69 -20.39
CA LYS A 87 8.53 -6.94 -19.62
C LYS A 87 9.00 -6.73 -18.17
N PHE A 88 9.94 -5.82 -17.98
CA PHE A 88 10.40 -5.43 -16.65
C PHE A 88 9.30 -4.68 -15.87
N GLU A 89 8.62 -3.74 -16.51
CA GLU A 89 7.49 -3.01 -15.94
C GLU A 89 6.35 -3.96 -15.56
N GLU A 90 5.96 -4.87 -16.46
CA GLU A 90 4.94 -5.88 -16.17
C GLU A 90 5.32 -6.74 -14.95
N ALA A 91 6.56 -7.22 -14.89
CA ALA A 91 7.02 -8.05 -13.78
C ALA A 91 7.03 -7.29 -12.44
N CYS A 92 7.44 -6.02 -12.43
CA CYS A 92 7.36 -5.17 -11.25
C CYS A 92 5.90 -4.94 -10.82
N ASN A 93 5.00 -4.71 -11.78
CA ASN A 93 3.58 -4.53 -11.50
C ASN A 93 2.96 -5.79 -10.89
N GLN A 94 3.29 -6.98 -11.41
CA GLN A 94 2.83 -8.25 -10.85
C GLN A 94 3.37 -8.51 -9.44
N MET A 95 4.66 -8.22 -9.21
CA MET A 95 5.33 -8.46 -7.93
C MET A 95 4.85 -7.51 -6.84
N PHE A 96 4.66 -6.23 -7.15
CA PHE A 96 4.43 -5.20 -6.15
C PHE A 96 3.03 -4.58 -6.20
N LEU A 97 2.47 -4.34 -7.37
CA LEU A 97 1.26 -3.54 -7.54
C LEU A 97 -0.03 -4.35 -7.71
N LYS A 98 0.06 -5.70 -7.70
CA LYS A 98 -1.02 -6.69 -7.81
C LYS A 98 -2.42 -6.05 -7.74
N TYR A 99 -2.94 -5.68 -8.90
CA TYR A 99 -4.18 -4.91 -9.03
C TYR A 99 -5.36 -5.64 -8.38
N ILE A 100 -6.15 -4.90 -7.58
CA ILE A 100 -7.31 -5.42 -6.86
C ILE A 100 -8.46 -5.87 -7.79
N GLU A 101 -8.47 -5.50 -9.08
CA GLU A 101 -9.53 -5.89 -10.02
C GLU A 101 -9.82 -7.41 -10.00
N LYS A 102 -8.81 -8.25 -9.75
CA LYS A 102 -8.99 -9.71 -9.64
C LYS A 102 -9.47 -10.23 -8.26
N LEU A 103 -9.36 -9.44 -7.19
CA LEU A 103 -9.74 -9.85 -5.83
C LEU A 103 -11.20 -9.50 -5.51
N LEU A 104 -11.73 -8.40 -6.06
CA LEU A 104 -13.12 -7.99 -5.83
C LEU A 104 -14.13 -8.62 -6.80
N GLY A 105 -13.69 -9.25 -7.89
CA GLY A 105 -14.57 -10.08 -8.75
C GLY A 105 -14.99 -11.42 -8.13
N ARG A 106 -14.69 -11.65 -6.84
CA ARG A 106 -14.98 -12.88 -6.08
C ARG A 106 -15.66 -12.62 -4.72
N LEU A 107 -16.14 -11.41 -4.46
CA LEU A 107 -17.00 -11.10 -3.32
C LEU A 107 -18.44 -10.85 -3.76
#